data_AF-A0A2E8R9E7-F1
#
_entry.id   AF-A0A2E8R9E7-F1
#
_cell.length_a   1.000
_cell.length_b   1.000
_cell.length_c   1.000
_cell.angle_alpha   90.00
_cell.angle_beta   90.00
_cell.angle_gamma   90.00
#
_symmetry.space_group_name_H-M   'P 1'
#
loop_
_entity.id
_entity.type
_entity.pdbx_description
1 polymer ?
#
loop_
_entity_poly.entity_id
_entity_poly.type
_entity_poly.pdbx_seq_one_letter_code
_entity_poly.pdbx_strand_id
1 'polypeptide(L)'
;MEAWPALILFLIFGWVENVYSGASQPFNLSILLILYSLLTFLGMRLFGKHVWLNHADPFYILFGLFSRFSPTEIESKCADSSKCVDSLECWEKSEIGNRKLNIRPFFVGLASGEKVKTSIMIFHVTALATVTFDGFAETPAWVQIQNLVWPIIDTLNLNNSSVITTLGSLFFPLYFSLIYLLICSWTSKISKGKISTEEVAKTFVFSLVPIALAYNLSHYFSFLIITGQNIIPLISDPFGFNWNMFGTKNYIPNFSIINARFVWILSVFSLVVGHIISVYISHKIASRSISSNKLVIQTQIPMLFLMVFYTAISLWIIAQPIVE
;
A
#
# COMPACT_ATOMS: atom_id res chain seq x y z
N MET A 1 11.89 14.43 11.41
CA MET A 1 12.63 13.28 10.82
C MET A 1 11.88 12.79 9.58
N GLU A 2 12.61 12.29 8.59
CA GLU A 2 12.04 11.61 7.43
C GLU A 2 11.72 10.15 7.78
N ALA A 3 10.84 9.51 7.02
CA ALA A 3 10.42 8.12 7.18
C ALA A 3 11.21 7.12 6.30
N TRP A 4 12.49 7.41 6.02
CA TRP A 4 13.35 6.52 5.24
C TRP A 4 13.52 5.12 5.84
N PRO A 5 13.65 4.96 7.18
CA PRO A 5 13.75 3.62 7.76
C PRO A 5 12.51 2.76 7.48
N ALA A 6 11.31 3.36 7.51
CA ALA A 6 10.08 2.66 7.14
C ALA A 6 10.06 2.22 5.67
N LEU A 7 10.56 3.05 4.74
CA LEU A 7 10.69 2.67 3.33
C LEU A 7 11.60 1.44 3.16
N ILE A 8 12.74 1.44 3.84
CA ILE A 8 13.69 0.31 3.77
C ILE A 8 13.06 -0.95 4.34
N LEU A 9 12.42 -0.87 5.52
CA LEU A 9 11.76 -2.02 6.13
C LEU A 9 10.59 -2.53 5.28
N PHE A 10 9.86 -1.65 4.60
CA PHE A 10 8.81 -2.04 3.67
C PHE A 10 9.36 -2.75 2.42
N LEU A 11 10.48 -2.28 1.86
CA LEU A 11 11.15 -2.99 0.75
C LEU A 11 11.68 -4.36 1.17
N ILE A 12 12.21 -4.48 2.38
CA ILE A 12 12.61 -5.79 2.94
C ILE A 12 11.38 -6.69 3.08
N PHE A 13 10.28 -6.17 3.61
CA PHE A 13 9.01 -6.90 3.69
C PHE A 13 8.54 -7.36 2.30
N GLY A 14 8.47 -6.46 1.32
CA GLY A 14 8.05 -6.80 -0.03
C GLY A 14 8.98 -7.81 -0.72
N TRP A 15 10.29 -7.74 -0.46
CA TRP A 15 11.23 -8.75 -0.94
C TRP A 15 10.99 -10.11 -0.29
N VAL A 16 10.80 -10.16 1.03
CA VAL A 16 10.47 -11.41 1.73
C VAL A 16 9.16 -11.99 1.21
N GLU A 17 8.15 -11.17 1.00
CA GLU A 17 6.85 -11.60 0.46
C GLU A 17 6.97 -12.18 -0.95
N ASN A 18 7.66 -11.50 -1.86
CA ASN A 18 7.67 -11.82 -3.30
C ASN A 18 8.79 -12.78 -3.74
N VAL A 19 9.90 -12.85 -3.00
CA VAL A 19 11.13 -13.52 -3.47
C VAL A 19 11.49 -14.71 -2.58
N TYR A 20 11.26 -14.61 -1.27
CA TYR A 20 11.66 -15.66 -0.34
C TYR A 20 10.70 -16.85 -0.42
N SER A 21 11.18 -17.98 -0.91
CA SER A 21 10.39 -19.21 -1.08
C SER A 21 9.80 -19.76 0.22
N GLY A 22 10.35 -19.38 1.37
CA GLY A 22 9.85 -19.79 2.69
C GLY A 22 8.74 -18.90 3.25
N ALA A 23 8.29 -17.86 2.52
CA ALA A 23 7.35 -16.86 3.04
C ALA A 23 5.96 -17.44 3.37
N SER A 24 5.50 -18.44 2.63
CA SER A 24 4.20 -19.10 2.82
C SER A 24 4.23 -20.21 3.90
N GLN A 25 5.41 -20.57 4.43
CA GLN A 25 5.52 -21.57 5.48
C GLN A 25 5.19 -20.97 6.85
N PRO A 26 4.21 -21.52 7.60
CA PRO A 26 3.78 -20.96 8.90
C PRO A 26 4.91 -20.79 9.91
N PHE A 27 5.85 -21.72 9.96
CA PHE A 27 7.00 -21.67 10.87
C PHE A 27 7.92 -20.47 10.56
N ASN A 28 8.32 -20.29 9.31
CA ASN A 28 9.17 -19.16 8.91
C ASN A 28 8.46 -17.83 9.14
N LEU A 29 7.16 -17.77 8.80
CA LEU A 29 6.33 -16.58 9.05
C LEU A 29 6.28 -16.23 10.53
N SER A 30 6.16 -17.23 11.42
CA SER A 30 6.16 -17.00 12.87
C SER A 30 7.47 -16.39 13.36
N ILE A 31 8.62 -16.86 12.85
CA ILE A 31 9.94 -16.30 13.17
C ILE A 31 10.03 -14.86 12.68
N LEU A 32 9.61 -14.58 11.45
CA LEU A 32 9.62 -13.23 10.89
C LEU A 32 8.75 -12.27 11.71
N LEU A 33 7.57 -12.72 12.15
CA LEU A 33 6.69 -11.93 13.02
C LEU A 33 7.32 -11.64 14.39
N ILE A 34 8.02 -12.62 14.99
CA ILE A 34 8.75 -12.43 16.25
C ILE A 34 9.88 -11.43 16.06
N LEU A 35 10.69 -11.57 14.99
CA LEU A 35 11.79 -10.66 14.69
C LEU A 35 11.29 -9.23 14.45
N TYR A 36 10.23 -9.08 13.66
CA TYR A 36 9.58 -7.78 13.43
C TYR A 36 9.04 -7.18 14.74
N SER A 37 8.36 -7.97 15.57
CA SER A 37 7.82 -7.50 16.85
C SER A 37 8.93 -7.05 17.82
N LEU A 38 10.01 -7.83 17.93
CA LEU A 38 11.18 -7.48 18.74
C LEU A 38 11.84 -6.19 18.22
N LEU A 39 12.06 -6.08 16.92
CA LEU A 39 12.60 -4.88 16.28
C LEU A 39 11.73 -3.66 16.61
N THR A 40 10.41 -3.77 16.48
CA THR A 40 9.47 -2.68 16.75
C THR A 40 9.46 -2.30 18.23
N PHE A 41 9.41 -3.26 19.16
CA PHE A 41 9.44 -2.94 20.59
C PHE A 41 10.77 -2.35 21.06
N LEU A 42 11.90 -2.87 20.56
CA LEU A 42 13.22 -2.30 20.84
C LEU A 42 13.33 -0.89 20.26
N GLY A 43 12.85 -0.68 19.03
CA GLY A 43 12.79 0.62 18.39
C GLY A 43 11.98 1.64 19.20
N MET A 44 10.78 1.27 19.64
CA MET A 44 9.95 2.10 20.52
C MET A 44 10.63 2.39 21.87
N ARG A 45 11.38 1.44 22.43
CA ARG A 45 12.10 1.62 23.69
C ARG A 45 13.31 2.54 23.56
N LEU A 46 14.06 2.45 22.46
CA LEU A 46 15.29 3.22 22.23
C LEU A 46 15.01 4.64 21.74
N PHE A 47 14.08 4.80 20.80
CA PHE A 47 13.80 6.08 20.14
C PHE A 47 12.51 6.76 20.63
N GLY A 48 11.69 6.04 21.39
CA GLY A 48 10.36 6.48 21.83
C GLY A 48 9.25 5.97 20.90
N LYS A 49 8.09 5.64 21.50
CA LYS A 49 6.90 5.09 20.82
C LYS A 49 6.51 5.88 19.55
N HIS A 50 6.25 7.18 19.72
CA HIS A 50 5.76 8.03 18.62
C HIS A 50 6.82 8.30 17.56
N VAL A 51 8.09 8.39 17.94
CA VAL A 51 9.18 8.61 16.97
C VAL A 51 9.35 7.38 16.08
N TRP A 52 9.37 6.18 16.67
CA TRP A 52 9.48 4.93 15.93
C TRP A 52 8.28 4.72 15.00
N LEU A 53 7.06 4.81 15.53
CA LEU A 53 5.85 4.57 14.73
C LEU A 53 5.72 5.54 13.55
N ASN A 54 5.98 6.83 13.75
CA ASN A 54 5.80 7.84 12.69
C ASN A 54 6.89 7.85 11.61
N HIS A 55 8.01 7.12 11.80
CA HIS A 55 9.18 7.24 10.91
C HIS A 55 9.83 5.90 10.51
N ALA A 56 9.73 4.88 11.35
CA ALA A 56 10.42 3.60 11.15
C ALA A 56 9.45 2.45 10.92
N ASP A 57 8.26 2.45 11.52
CA ASP A 57 7.33 1.34 11.32
C ASP A 57 6.59 1.45 9.97
N PRO A 58 6.79 0.50 9.03
CA PRO A 58 6.18 0.58 7.70
C PRO A 58 4.66 0.40 7.74
N PHE A 59 4.16 -0.48 8.61
CA PHE A 59 2.74 -0.79 8.68
C PHE A 59 1.95 0.34 9.35
N TYR A 60 2.50 0.98 10.37
CA TYR A 60 1.91 2.17 10.96
C TYR A 60 1.74 3.29 9.92
N ILE A 61 2.75 3.50 9.08
CA ILE A 61 2.66 4.49 7.99
C ILE A 61 1.61 4.04 6.96
N LEU A 62 1.67 2.80 6.47
CA LEU A 62 0.71 2.29 5.48
C LEU A 62 -0.75 2.36 5.98
N PHE A 63 -1.02 1.85 7.18
CA PHE A 63 -2.36 1.87 7.76
C PHE A 63 -2.79 3.28 8.18
N GLY A 64 -1.87 4.17 8.55
CA GLY A 64 -2.15 5.59 8.77
C GLY A 64 -2.63 6.33 7.51
N LEU A 65 -2.31 5.80 6.32
CA LEU A 65 -2.78 6.34 5.04
C LEU A 65 -4.15 5.77 4.67
N PHE A 66 -4.34 4.47 4.89
CA PHE A 66 -5.62 3.82 4.69
C PHE A 66 -6.68 4.29 5.70
N SER A 67 -6.30 4.64 6.92
CA SER A 67 -7.22 5.15 7.95
C SER A 67 -7.86 6.50 7.57
N ARG A 68 -7.21 7.28 6.69
CA ARG A 68 -7.79 8.50 6.09
C ARG A 68 -8.99 8.22 5.19
N PHE A 69 -9.15 6.96 4.77
CA PHE A 69 -10.34 6.49 4.07
C PHE A 69 -11.51 6.18 5.03
N SER A 70 -11.23 5.99 6.33
CA SER A 70 -12.23 5.58 7.32
C SER A 70 -13.26 6.69 7.63
N PRO A 71 -14.49 6.30 8.03
CA PRO A 71 -15.55 7.24 8.38
C PRO A 71 -15.38 7.83 9.78
N THR A 72 -14.36 7.42 10.53
CA THR A 72 -14.09 7.89 11.88
C THR A 72 -12.88 8.82 11.88
N GLU A 73 -12.94 9.90 12.65
CA GLU A 73 -11.79 10.76 12.88
C GLU A 73 -11.63 11.07 14.37
N ILE A 74 -10.38 11.18 14.79
CA ILE A 74 -10.03 11.66 16.13
C ILE A 74 -9.54 13.11 16.04
N GLU A 75 -10.17 13.98 16.79
CA GLU A 75 -9.80 15.40 16.89
C GLU A 75 -9.28 15.69 18.30
N SER A 76 -8.09 16.29 18.36
CA SER A 76 -7.46 16.73 19.60
C SER A 76 -6.81 18.10 19.44
N LYS A 77 -6.60 18.81 20.55
CA LYS A 77 -5.77 20.01 20.60
C LYS A 77 -4.35 19.64 21.01
N CYS A 78 -3.39 20.05 20.19
CA CYS A 78 -1.97 19.97 20.49
C CYS A 78 -1.55 21.01 21.55
N ALA A 79 -0.33 20.87 22.09
CA ALA A 79 0.26 21.84 23.03
C ALA A 79 0.28 23.27 22.46
N ASP A 80 0.46 23.41 21.14
CA ASP A 80 0.44 24.70 20.43
C ASP A 80 -0.99 25.23 20.16
N SER A 81 -2.00 24.66 20.80
CA SER A 81 -3.43 24.95 20.59
C SER A 81 -3.94 24.74 19.15
N SER A 82 -3.11 24.20 18.26
CA SER A 82 -3.50 23.82 16.91
C SER A 82 -4.43 22.60 16.95
N LYS A 83 -5.47 22.65 16.11
CA LYS A 83 -6.35 21.50 15.87
C LYS A 83 -5.54 20.42 15.13
N CYS A 84 -5.49 19.22 15.73
CA CYS A 84 -4.73 18.09 15.22
C CYS A 84 -5.73 16.94 14.95
N VAL A 85 -5.79 16.47 13.71
CA VAL A 85 -6.68 15.40 13.25
C VAL A 85 -5.88 14.14 13.02
N ASP A 86 -6.40 12.99 13.45
CA ASP A 86 -5.80 11.66 13.24
C ASP A 86 -4.35 11.52 13.75
N SER A 87 -3.97 12.33 14.76
CA SER A 87 -2.68 12.23 15.43
C SER A 87 -2.82 11.63 16.83
N LEU A 88 -2.29 10.40 16.99
CA LEU A 88 -2.33 9.67 18.25
C LEU A 88 -1.48 10.34 19.33
N GLU A 89 -0.34 10.93 18.97
CA GLU A 89 0.52 11.65 19.91
C GLU A 89 -0.22 12.83 20.56
N CYS A 90 -0.98 13.56 19.75
CA CYS A 90 -1.73 14.72 20.20
C CYS A 90 -2.95 14.31 21.02
N TRP A 91 -3.60 13.21 20.63
CA TRP A 91 -4.69 12.60 21.39
C TRP A 91 -4.24 12.21 22.79
N GLU A 92 -3.13 11.50 22.94
CA GLU A 92 -2.60 11.06 24.24
C GLU A 92 -2.22 12.23 25.16
N LYS A 93 -1.62 13.29 24.60
CA LYS A 93 -1.21 14.49 25.35
C LYS A 93 -2.36 15.45 25.67
N SER A 94 -3.45 15.42 24.91
CA SER A 94 -4.59 16.32 25.10
C SER A 94 -5.40 15.98 26.36
N GLU A 95 -5.92 17.00 27.04
CA GLU A 95 -6.89 16.84 28.12
C GLU A 95 -8.18 16.17 27.63
N ILE A 96 -8.83 15.39 28.49
CA ILE A 96 -10.02 14.59 28.14
C ILE A 96 -11.14 15.47 27.55
N GLY A 97 -11.35 16.68 28.05
CA GLY A 97 -12.38 17.61 27.53
C GLY A 97 -12.11 18.13 26.12
N ASN A 98 -10.87 18.02 25.62
CA ASN A 98 -10.47 18.45 24.28
C ASN A 98 -10.40 17.31 23.26
N ARG A 99 -10.73 16.07 23.68
CA ARG A 99 -10.78 14.88 22.83
C ARG A 99 -12.17 14.72 22.23
N LYS A 100 -12.26 14.75 20.90
CA LYS A 100 -13.52 14.57 20.18
C LYS A 100 -13.41 13.44 19.17
N LEU A 101 -14.42 12.57 19.16
CA LEU A 101 -14.62 11.59 18.10
C LEU A 101 -15.68 12.14 17.16
N ASN A 102 -15.31 12.36 15.90
CA ASN A 102 -16.27 12.80 14.88
C ASN A 102 -16.45 11.69 13.84
N ILE A 103 -17.60 11.75 13.16
CA ILE A 103 -17.88 10.92 11.99
C ILE A 103 -17.72 11.80 10.75
N ARG A 104 -17.01 11.30 9.76
CA ARG A 104 -16.85 11.90 8.43
C ARG A 104 -17.31 10.92 7.35
N PRO A 105 -17.74 11.39 6.17
CA PRO A 105 -17.88 10.50 5.03
C PRO A 105 -16.54 9.81 4.72
N PHE A 106 -16.61 8.62 4.13
CA PHE A 106 -15.44 7.89 3.65
C PHE A 106 -14.54 8.80 2.80
N PHE A 107 -13.24 8.50 2.73
CA PHE A 107 -12.22 9.16 1.88
C PHE A 107 -12.02 10.69 2.03
N VAL A 108 -12.86 11.41 2.78
CA VAL A 108 -12.74 12.87 2.98
C VAL A 108 -11.42 13.25 3.67
N GLY A 109 -10.89 12.36 4.53
CA GLY A 109 -9.59 12.55 5.19
C GLY A 109 -8.42 12.71 4.19
N LEU A 110 -8.52 12.11 3.00
CA LEU A 110 -7.52 12.23 1.93
C LEU A 110 -7.59 13.57 1.19
N ALA A 111 -8.76 14.21 1.18
CA ALA A 111 -8.97 15.51 0.53
C ALA A 111 -8.51 16.69 1.41
N SER A 112 -8.08 16.45 2.65
CA SER A 112 -7.63 17.47 3.60
C SER A 112 -6.43 18.30 3.11
N GLY A 113 -5.63 17.77 2.18
CA GLY A 113 -4.55 18.51 1.52
C GLY A 113 -3.34 18.77 2.39
N GLU A 114 -3.14 17.95 3.43
CA GLU A 114 -1.92 18.00 4.24
C GLU A 114 -0.68 17.74 3.37
N LYS A 115 0.42 18.43 3.64
CA LYS A 115 1.68 18.21 2.91
C LYS A 115 2.41 17.04 3.54
N VAL A 116 2.65 15.96 2.78
CA VAL A 116 3.49 14.86 3.28
C VAL A 116 4.97 15.16 3.10
N LYS A 117 5.80 14.46 3.88
CA LYS A 117 7.26 14.44 3.70
C LYS A 117 7.63 13.65 2.44
N THR A 118 8.82 13.90 1.89
CA THR A 118 9.28 13.26 0.65
C THR A 118 9.39 11.74 0.80
N SER A 119 9.92 11.28 1.93
CA SER A 119 9.98 9.85 2.28
C SER A 119 8.61 9.17 2.25
N ILE A 120 7.59 9.82 2.82
CA ILE A 120 6.22 9.30 2.84
C ILE A 120 5.66 9.25 1.41
N MET A 121 5.88 10.30 0.60
CA MET A 121 5.45 10.29 -0.81
C MET A 121 6.06 9.09 -1.57
N ILE A 122 7.36 8.86 -1.45
CA ILE A 122 8.04 7.73 -2.10
C ILE A 122 7.50 6.41 -1.55
N PHE A 123 7.32 6.29 -0.23
CA PHE A 123 6.73 5.11 0.41
C PHE A 123 5.39 4.72 -0.21
N HIS A 124 4.49 5.67 -0.46
CA HIS A 124 3.20 5.36 -1.09
C HIS A 124 3.34 4.81 -2.49
N VAL A 125 4.21 5.44 -3.31
CA VAL A 125 4.42 5.00 -4.68
C VAL A 125 5.09 3.62 -4.69
N THR A 126 6.02 3.37 -3.76
CA THR A 126 6.60 2.04 -3.52
C THR A 126 5.56 1.02 -3.10
N ALA A 127 4.64 1.35 -2.18
CA ALA A 127 3.57 0.45 -1.76
C ALA A 127 2.65 0.08 -2.93
N LEU A 128 2.22 1.06 -3.73
CA LEU A 128 1.43 0.82 -4.94
C LEU A 128 2.18 -0.08 -5.94
N ALA A 129 3.47 0.20 -6.17
CA ALA A 129 4.30 -0.55 -7.11
C ALA A 129 4.58 -1.97 -6.65
N THR A 130 4.76 -2.19 -5.34
CA THR A 130 5.05 -3.51 -4.75
C THR A 130 3.85 -4.44 -4.93
N VAL A 131 2.63 -3.97 -4.61
CA VAL A 131 1.42 -4.77 -4.83
C VAL A 131 1.21 -5.03 -6.34
N THR A 132 1.49 -4.03 -7.19
CA THR A 132 1.39 -4.20 -8.65
C THR A 132 2.39 -5.24 -9.17
N PHE A 133 3.60 -5.27 -8.62
CA PHE A 133 4.60 -6.28 -8.97
C PHE A 133 4.19 -7.67 -8.48
N ASP A 134 3.67 -7.79 -7.26
CA ASP A 134 3.14 -9.04 -6.69
C ASP A 134 2.12 -9.68 -7.62
N GLY A 135 1.06 -8.96 -7.99
CA GLY A 135 0.08 -9.48 -8.94
C GLY A 135 0.63 -9.70 -10.35
N PHE A 136 1.61 -8.90 -10.80
CA PHE A 136 2.24 -9.12 -12.11
C PHE A 136 3.10 -10.38 -12.14
N ALA A 137 3.80 -10.69 -11.04
CA ALA A 137 4.70 -11.83 -10.92
C ALA A 137 3.96 -13.17 -11.04
N GLU A 138 2.66 -13.19 -10.72
CA GLU A 138 1.76 -14.35 -10.88
C GLU A 138 1.23 -14.55 -12.31
N THR A 139 1.57 -13.68 -13.26
CA THR A 139 1.02 -13.72 -14.63
C THR A 139 1.93 -14.49 -15.61
N PRO A 140 1.37 -15.05 -16.70
CA PRO A 140 2.16 -15.67 -17.77
C PRO A 140 3.16 -14.69 -18.42
N ALA A 141 2.85 -13.38 -18.40
CA ALA A 141 3.72 -12.36 -18.96
C ALA A 141 5.04 -12.25 -18.18
N TRP A 142 5.01 -12.42 -16.86
CA TRP A 142 6.22 -12.44 -16.05
C TRP A 142 7.09 -13.66 -16.35
N VAL A 143 6.48 -14.84 -16.51
CA VAL A 143 7.19 -16.07 -16.91
C VAL A 143 7.90 -15.88 -18.26
N GLN A 144 7.27 -15.19 -19.22
CA GLN A 144 7.92 -14.86 -20.49
C GLN A 144 9.14 -13.94 -20.31
N ILE A 145 9.04 -12.93 -19.44
CA ILE A 145 10.18 -12.05 -19.11
C ILE A 145 11.30 -12.86 -18.45
N GLN A 146 10.97 -13.73 -17.49
CA GLN A 146 11.95 -14.62 -16.87
C GLN A 146 12.68 -15.47 -17.91
N ASN A 147 11.94 -16.09 -18.84
CA ASN A 147 12.53 -16.90 -19.91
C ASN A 147 13.43 -16.10 -20.86
N LEU A 148 13.10 -14.83 -21.16
CA LEU A 148 13.93 -13.95 -21.99
C LEU A 148 15.21 -13.52 -21.28
N VAL A 149 15.15 -13.29 -19.98
CA VAL A 149 16.29 -12.82 -19.17
C VAL A 149 17.17 -13.98 -18.71
N TRP A 150 16.62 -15.19 -18.60
CA TRP A 150 17.30 -16.39 -18.10
C TRP A 150 18.66 -16.65 -18.75
N PRO A 151 18.84 -16.60 -20.09
CA PRO A 151 20.16 -16.84 -20.70
C PRO A 151 21.24 -15.87 -20.24
N ILE A 152 20.88 -14.61 -19.97
CA ILE A 152 21.82 -13.59 -19.49
C ILE A 152 22.22 -13.88 -18.04
N ILE A 153 21.28 -14.34 -17.22
CA ILE A 153 21.52 -14.65 -15.80
C ILE A 153 22.32 -15.95 -15.64
N ASP A 154 22.03 -16.95 -16.46
CA ASP A 154 22.77 -18.22 -16.52
C ASP A 154 24.23 -18.00 -16.96
N THR A 155 24.49 -17.12 -17.94
CA THR A 155 25.88 -16.76 -18.32
C THR A 155 26.66 -16.05 -17.22
N LEU A 156 25.98 -15.40 -16.26
CA LEU A 156 26.59 -14.78 -15.08
C LEU A 156 26.78 -15.77 -13.92
N ASN A 157 26.49 -17.07 -14.11
CA ASN A 157 26.48 -18.13 -13.09
C ASN A 157 25.56 -17.84 -11.89
N LEU A 158 24.52 -17.04 -12.11
CA LEU A 158 23.52 -16.70 -11.10
C LEU A 158 22.31 -17.65 -11.26
N ASN A 159 22.51 -18.94 -10.99
CA ASN A 159 21.55 -20.01 -11.31
C ASN A 159 20.33 -20.07 -10.37
N ASN A 160 19.71 -18.93 -10.09
CA ASN A 160 18.59 -18.82 -9.16
C ASN A 160 17.53 -17.85 -9.71
N SER A 161 16.33 -18.36 -9.99
CA SER A 161 15.20 -17.56 -10.50
C SER A 161 14.81 -16.41 -9.57
N SER A 162 15.10 -16.53 -8.27
CA SER A 162 14.89 -15.46 -7.29
C SER A 162 15.70 -14.20 -7.60
N VAL A 163 16.78 -14.28 -8.36
CA VAL A 163 17.55 -13.10 -8.80
C VAL A 163 16.71 -12.23 -9.75
N ILE A 164 16.01 -12.85 -10.70
CA ILE A 164 15.15 -12.12 -11.65
C ILE A 164 13.99 -11.46 -10.90
N THR A 165 13.36 -12.19 -9.98
CA THR A 165 12.28 -11.64 -9.14
C THR A 165 12.78 -10.55 -8.20
N THR A 166 13.99 -10.66 -7.66
CA THR A 166 14.63 -9.59 -6.87
C THR A 166 14.81 -8.33 -7.72
N LEU A 167 15.36 -8.46 -8.92
CA LEU A 167 15.53 -7.33 -9.84
C LEU A 167 14.18 -6.69 -10.20
N GLY A 168 13.15 -7.51 -10.45
CA GLY A 168 11.77 -7.04 -10.66
C GLY A 168 11.23 -6.25 -9.48
N SER A 169 11.35 -6.79 -8.27
CA SER A 169 10.86 -6.16 -7.03
C SER A 169 11.52 -4.81 -6.72
N LEU A 170 12.76 -4.60 -7.15
CA LEU A 170 13.46 -3.31 -7.01
C LEU A 170 13.18 -2.37 -8.19
N PHE A 171 13.05 -2.90 -9.40
CA PHE A 171 12.80 -2.13 -10.61
C PHE A 171 11.43 -1.46 -10.58
N PHE A 172 10.38 -2.18 -10.18
CA PHE A 172 9.00 -1.67 -10.22
C PHE A 172 8.81 -0.39 -9.36
N PRO A 173 9.22 -0.34 -8.08
CA PRO A 173 9.17 0.88 -7.29
C PRO A 173 9.91 2.07 -7.90
N LEU A 174 11.09 1.84 -8.49
CA LEU A 174 11.88 2.88 -9.16
C LEU A 174 11.17 3.38 -10.42
N TYR A 175 10.65 2.46 -11.23
CA TYR A 175 9.91 2.76 -12.46
C TYR A 175 8.63 3.56 -12.19
N PHE A 176 7.84 3.14 -11.21
CA PHE A 176 6.62 3.85 -10.80
C PHE A 176 6.93 5.23 -10.22
N SER A 177 7.96 5.34 -9.38
CA SER A 177 8.41 6.62 -8.83
C SER A 177 8.87 7.58 -9.93
N LEU A 178 9.61 7.08 -10.93
CA LEU A 178 10.06 7.86 -12.07
C LEU A 178 8.86 8.39 -12.87
N ILE A 179 7.92 7.51 -13.27
CA ILE A 179 6.73 7.93 -14.00
C ILE A 179 5.93 8.96 -13.19
N TYR A 180 5.72 8.71 -11.90
CA TYR A 180 4.99 9.62 -11.03
C TYR A 180 5.62 11.01 -10.99
N LEU A 181 6.94 11.09 -10.82
CA LEU A 181 7.67 12.37 -10.81
C LEU A 181 7.67 13.07 -12.17
N LEU A 182 7.74 12.31 -13.28
CA LEU A 182 7.62 12.86 -14.63
C LEU A 182 6.24 13.49 -14.85
N ILE A 183 5.17 12.84 -14.41
CA ILE A 183 3.80 13.38 -14.47
C ILE A 183 3.67 14.60 -13.54
N CYS A 184 4.22 14.56 -12.33
CA CYS A 184 4.22 15.72 -11.43
C CYS A 184 4.96 16.93 -12.04
N SER A 185 6.09 16.69 -12.70
CA SER A 185 6.83 17.71 -13.44
C SER A 185 6.00 18.28 -14.59
N TRP A 186 5.30 17.42 -15.33
CA TRP A 186 4.38 17.84 -16.40
C TRP A 186 3.23 18.71 -15.85
N THR A 187 2.57 18.28 -14.78
CA THR A 187 1.53 19.05 -14.08
C THR A 187 2.04 20.40 -13.59
N SER A 188 3.24 20.44 -12.99
CA SER A 188 3.86 21.69 -12.53
C SER A 188 4.13 22.67 -13.68
N LYS A 189 4.61 22.19 -14.84
CA LYS A 189 4.79 23.01 -16.04
C LYS A 189 3.46 23.60 -16.55
N ILE A 190 2.38 22.81 -16.55
CA ILE A 190 1.04 23.29 -16.95
C ILE A 190 0.51 24.34 -15.97
N SER A 191 0.86 24.25 -14.68
CA SER A 191 0.46 25.23 -13.67
C SER A 191 1.08 26.64 -13.87
N LYS A 192 1.98 26.80 -14.85
CA LYS A 192 2.71 28.04 -15.15
C LYS A 192 3.46 28.61 -13.93
N GLY A 193 4.08 27.72 -13.14
CA GLY A 193 4.87 28.10 -11.96
C GLY A 193 4.06 28.44 -10.72
N LYS A 194 2.74 28.21 -10.71
CA LYS A 194 1.91 28.41 -9.51
C LYS A 194 2.18 27.36 -8.42
N ILE A 195 2.59 26.16 -8.82
CA ILE A 195 2.88 25.05 -7.90
C ILE A 195 4.20 24.40 -8.33
N SER A 196 5.11 24.19 -7.39
CA SER A 196 6.38 23.49 -7.64
C SER A 196 6.17 22.00 -7.86
N THR A 197 7.10 21.33 -8.55
CA THR A 197 7.01 19.88 -8.78
C THR A 197 6.98 19.08 -7.48
N GLU A 198 7.76 19.51 -6.48
CA GLU A 198 7.78 18.88 -5.16
C GLU A 198 6.44 19.04 -4.43
N GLU A 199 5.81 20.21 -4.52
CA GLU A 199 4.51 20.45 -3.90
C GLU A 199 3.39 19.67 -4.60
N VAL A 200 3.43 19.54 -5.94
CA VAL A 200 2.54 18.63 -6.67
C VAL A 200 2.73 17.20 -6.17
N ALA A 201 3.96 16.69 -6.13
CA ALA A 201 4.26 15.33 -5.69
C ALA A 201 3.80 15.06 -4.24
N LYS A 202 4.04 15.98 -3.31
CA LYS A 202 3.65 15.81 -1.90
C LYS A 202 2.15 15.93 -1.65
N THR A 203 1.40 16.55 -2.54
CA THR A 203 -0.04 16.74 -2.33
C THR A 203 -0.86 15.71 -3.11
N PHE A 204 -0.51 15.47 -4.38
CA PHE A 204 -1.26 14.58 -5.26
C PHE A 204 -1.05 13.09 -4.94
N VAL A 205 -0.05 12.72 -4.15
CA VAL A 205 0.16 11.30 -3.77
C VAL A 205 -1.05 10.70 -3.05
N PHE A 206 -1.79 11.50 -2.27
CA PHE A 206 -3.04 11.05 -1.62
C PHE A 206 -4.13 10.66 -2.59
N SER A 207 -4.10 11.22 -3.81
CA SER A 207 -5.06 10.87 -4.85
C SER A 207 -4.79 9.48 -5.45
N LEU A 208 -3.64 8.86 -5.17
CA LEU A 208 -3.33 7.48 -5.57
C LEU A 208 -3.74 6.43 -4.52
N VAL A 209 -3.97 6.85 -3.27
CA VAL A 209 -4.31 5.95 -2.15
C VAL A 209 -5.54 5.08 -2.44
N PRO A 210 -6.66 5.60 -2.99
CA PRO A 210 -7.82 4.76 -3.25
C PRO A 210 -7.57 3.73 -4.37
N ILE A 211 -6.70 4.02 -5.35
CA ILE A 211 -6.28 3.03 -6.37
C ILE A 211 -5.50 1.90 -5.68
N ALA A 212 -4.53 2.24 -4.84
CA ALA A 212 -3.73 1.26 -4.11
C ALA A 212 -4.61 0.36 -3.21
N LEU A 213 -5.54 0.96 -2.46
CA LEU A 213 -6.45 0.26 -1.57
C LEU A 213 -7.41 -0.65 -2.35
N ALA A 214 -7.97 -0.14 -3.45
CA ALA A 214 -8.86 -0.92 -4.29
C ALA A 214 -8.16 -2.13 -4.91
N TYR A 215 -6.93 -1.96 -5.41
CA TYR A 215 -6.16 -3.06 -5.96
C TYR A 215 -5.76 -4.08 -4.89
N ASN A 216 -5.31 -3.62 -3.72
CA ASN A 216 -5.02 -4.50 -2.59
C ASN A 216 -6.24 -5.36 -2.20
N LEU A 217 -7.43 -4.74 -2.10
CA LEU A 217 -8.65 -5.49 -1.86
C LEU A 217 -8.93 -6.49 -2.99
N SER A 218 -8.89 -6.05 -4.25
CA SER A 218 -9.22 -6.88 -5.40
C SER A 218 -8.27 -8.06 -5.61
N HIS A 219 -6.99 -7.90 -5.24
CA HIS A 219 -5.94 -8.91 -5.38
C HIS A 219 -5.95 -9.89 -4.19
N TYR A 220 -5.99 -9.40 -2.95
CA TYR A 220 -5.87 -10.24 -1.76
C TYR A 220 -7.19 -10.84 -1.24
N PHE A 221 -8.34 -10.46 -1.80
CA PHE A 221 -9.63 -10.94 -1.28
C PHE A 221 -9.78 -12.46 -1.34
N SER A 222 -9.38 -13.11 -2.43
CA SER A 222 -9.44 -14.57 -2.53
C SER A 222 -8.51 -15.24 -1.52
N PHE A 223 -7.28 -14.73 -1.35
CA PHE A 223 -6.33 -15.22 -0.35
C PHE A 223 -6.89 -15.07 1.06
N LEU A 224 -7.53 -13.94 1.38
CA LEU A 224 -8.14 -13.71 2.69
C LEU A 224 -9.22 -14.76 3.01
N ILE A 225 -10.07 -15.09 2.03
CA ILE A 225 -11.19 -16.01 2.23
C ILE A 225 -10.76 -17.47 2.14
N ILE A 226 -9.86 -17.83 1.24
CA ILE A 226 -9.44 -19.21 1.00
C ILE A 226 -8.28 -19.56 1.93
N THR A 227 -7.13 -18.89 1.78
CA THR A 227 -5.94 -19.14 2.60
C THR A 227 -6.19 -18.80 4.07
N GLY A 228 -7.04 -17.81 4.37
CA GLY A 228 -7.44 -17.48 5.74
C GLY A 228 -8.12 -18.64 6.49
N GLN A 229 -8.72 -19.60 5.78
CA GLN A 229 -9.29 -20.81 6.40
C GLN A 229 -8.21 -21.69 7.07
N ASN A 230 -6.94 -21.57 6.67
CA ASN A 230 -5.84 -22.31 7.30
C ASN A 230 -5.62 -21.93 8.77
N ILE A 231 -6.20 -20.82 9.24
CA ILE A 231 -6.22 -20.48 10.67
C ILE A 231 -7.03 -21.52 11.48
N ILE A 232 -8.09 -22.11 10.90
CA ILE A 232 -8.99 -23.04 11.59
C ILE A 232 -8.27 -24.30 12.11
N PRO A 233 -7.49 -25.04 11.29
CA PRO A 233 -6.71 -26.17 11.79
C PRO A 233 -5.58 -25.72 12.73
N LEU A 234 -4.94 -24.57 12.46
CA LEU A 234 -3.84 -24.04 13.27
C LEU A 234 -4.27 -23.63 14.69
N ILE A 235 -5.52 -23.21 14.91
CA ILE A 235 -6.05 -22.94 16.25
C ILE A 235 -6.05 -24.20 17.13
N SER A 236 -6.26 -25.37 16.55
CA SER A 236 -6.22 -26.66 17.28
C SER A 236 -4.80 -27.14 17.59
N ASP A 237 -3.81 -26.73 16.81
CA ASP A 237 -2.40 -27.10 16.95
C ASP A 237 -1.43 -25.92 16.69
N PRO A 238 -1.45 -24.88 17.54
CA PRO A 238 -0.72 -23.63 17.27
C PRO A 238 0.81 -23.79 17.31
N PHE A 239 1.31 -24.83 17.99
CA PHE A 239 2.75 -25.10 18.14
C PHE A 239 3.23 -26.28 17.30
N GLY A 240 2.36 -26.94 16.53
CA GLY A 240 2.72 -28.13 15.76
C GLY A 240 3.02 -29.36 16.63
N PHE A 241 2.48 -29.42 17.85
CA PHE A 241 2.63 -30.55 18.77
C PHE A 241 1.59 -31.65 18.53
N ASN A 242 0.92 -31.61 17.38
CA ASN A 242 -0.15 -32.52 16.99
C ASN A 242 -1.40 -32.44 17.88
N TRP A 243 -1.61 -31.32 18.57
CA TRP A 243 -2.78 -31.10 19.41
C TRP A 243 -4.08 -31.06 18.61
N ASN A 244 -5.20 -31.30 19.30
CA ASN A 244 -6.53 -31.16 18.72
C ASN A 244 -7.49 -30.52 19.73
N MET A 245 -7.11 -29.35 20.26
CA MET A 245 -7.83 -28.71 21.37
C MET A 245 -9.30 -28.39 21.04
N PHE A 246 -9.60 -28.10 19.78
CA PHE A 246 -10.94 -27.70 19.33
C PHE A 246 -11.57 -28.69 18.35
N GLY A 247 -10.95 -29.84 18.10
CA GLY A 247 -11.46 -30.82 17.13
C GLY A 247 -11.28 -30.42 15.66
N THR A 248 -10.60 -29.30 15.37
CA THR A 248 -10.50 -28.71 14.02
C THR A 248 -9.26 -29.11 13.24
N LYS A 249 -8.39 -29.98 13.79
CA LYS A 249 -7.12 -30.35 13.15
C LYS A 249 -7.27 -30.89 11.71
N ASN A 250 -8.35 -31.62 11.44
CA ASN A 250 -8.61 -32.24 10.13
C ASN A 250 -9.51 -31.36 9.24
N TYR A 251 -9.67 -30.07 9.56
CA TYR A 251 -10.43 -29.15 8.74
C TYR A 251 -9.75 -28.97 7.37
N ILE A 252 -10.51 -29.20 6.30
CA ILE A 252 -10.05 -29.03 4.92
C ILE A 252 -10.62 -27.70 4.40
N PRO A 253 -9.79 -26.77 3.90
CA PRO A 253 -10.26 -25.52 3.31
C PRO A 253 -11.29 -25.75 2.20
N ASN A 254 -12.39 -25.03 2.26
CA ASN A 254 -13.45 -25.06 1.26
C ASN A 254 -13.17 -23.99 0.19
N PHE A 255 -12.65 -24.42 -0.96
CA PHE A 255 -12.42 -23.57 -2.12
C PHE A 255 -13.71 -23.12 -2.81
N SER A 256 -14.82 -23.84 -2.59
CA SER A 256 -16.13 -23.51 -3.15
C SER A 256 -16.90 -22.45 -2.36
N ILE A 257 -16.32 -21.93 -1.27
CA ILE A 257 -16.93 -20.87 -0.45
C ILE A 257 -17.19 -19.59 -1.26
N ILE A 258 -16.38 -19.35 -2.29
CA ILE A 258 -16.48 -18.16 -3.13
C ILE A 258 -16.45 -18.52 -4.61
N ASN A 259 -17.33 -17.88 -5.36
CA ASN A 259 -17.43 -18.10 -6.80
C ASN A 259 -16.47 -17.16 -7.54
N ALA A 260 -15.75 -17.68 -8.54
CA ALA A 260 -14.85 -16.88 -9.39
C ALA A 260 -15.54 -15.68 -10.05
N ARG A 261 -16.81 -15.80 -10.44
CA ARG A 261 -17.61 -14.68 -10.97
C ARG A 261 -17.82 -13.60 -9.91
N PHE A 262 -18.07 -13.97 -8.66
CA PHE A 262 -18.25 -13.00 -7.58
C PHE A 262 -16.94 -12.26 -7.30
N VAL A 263 -15.82 -12.98 -7.21
CA VAL A 263 -14.48 -12.38 -7.06
C VAL A 263 -14.23 -11.38 -8.19
N TRP A 264 -14.44 -11.78 -9.45
CA TRP A 264 -14.24 -10.88 -10.59
C TRP A 264 -15.12 -9.62 -10.53
N ILE A 265 -16.41 -9.75 -10.20
CA ILE A 265 -17.33 -8.60 -10.03
C ILE A 265 -16.83 -7.68 -8.91
N LEU A 266 -16.46 -8.24 -7.75
CA LEU A 266 -15.96 -7.48 -6.63
C LEU A 266 -14.67 -6.74 -7.00
N SER A 267 -13.75 -7.41 -7.70
CA SER A 267 -12.47 -6.84 -8.09
C SER A 267 -12.64 -5.66 -9.06
N VAL A 268 -13.48 -5.83 -10.10
CA VAL A 268 -13.79 -4.75 -11.06
C VAL A 268 -14.52 -3.61 -10.37
N PHE A 269 -15.53 -3.90 -9.54
CA PHE A 269 -16.28 -2.89 -8.81
C PHE A 269 -15.36 -2.07 -7.89
N SER A 270 -14.52 -2.74 -7.11
CA SER A 270 -13.58 -2.09 -6.18
C SER A 270 -12.61 -1.18 -6.93
N LEU A 271 -12.03 -1.64 -8.04
CA LEU A 271 -11.11 -0.83 -8.87
C LEU A 271 -11.78 0.39 -9.50
N VAL A 272 -13.00 0.24 -10.02
CA VAL A 272 -13.75 1.37 -10.61
C VAL A 272 -14.12 2.38 -9.54
N VAL A 273 -14.63 1.95 -8.38
CA VAL A 273 -14.97 2.83 -7.27
C VAL A 273 -13.72 3.55 -6.74
N GLY A 274 -12.62 2.83 -6.52
CA GLY A 274 -11.34 3.40 -6.12
C GLY A 274 -10.84 4.45 -7.12
N HIS A 275 -10.96 4.19 -8.42
CA HIS A 275 -10.60 5.14 -9.47
C HIS A 275 -11.47 6.42 -9.42
N ILE A 276 -12.80 6.28 -9.32
CA ILE A 276 -13.71 7.43 -9.24
C ILE A 276 -13.38 8.32 -8.04
N ILE A 277 -13.14 7.70 -6.87
CA ILE A 277 -12.76 8.42 -5.64
C ILE A 277 -11.40 9.13 -5.83
N SER A 278 -10.44 8.47 -6.48
CA SER A 278 -9.11 9.04 -6.78
C SER A 278 -9.19 10.28 -7.65
N VAL A 279 -10.00 10.23 -8.72
CA VAL A 279 -10.26 11.37 -9.61
C VAL A 279 -10.92 12.52 -8.86
N TYR A 280 -11.88 12.22 -7.98
CA TYR A 280 -12.53 13.23 -7.14
C TYR A 280 -11.55 13.91 -6.18
N ILE A 281 -10.72 13.13 -5.48
CA ILE A 281 -9.69 13.66 -4.57
C ILE A 281 -8.69 14.53 -5.32
N SER A 282 -8.22 14.07 -6.49
CA SER A 282 -7.32 14.83 -7.36
C SER A 282 -7.93 16.18 -7.77
N HIS A 283 -9.21 16.19 -8.14
CA HIS A 283 -9.93 17.42 -8.48
C HIS A 283 -10.03 18.39 -7.28
N LYS A 284 -10.33 17.86 -6.08
CA LYS A 284 -10.40 18.66 -4.85
C LYS A 284 -9.05 19.25 -4.46
N ILE A 285 -7.97 18.48 -4.58
CA ILE A 285 -6.61 18.94 -4.35
C ILE A 285 -6.25 20.07 -5.34
N ALA A 286 -6.46 19.84 -6.64
CA ALA A 286 -6.17 20.84 -7.67
C ALA A 286 -6.95 22.14 -7.47
N SER A 287 -8.23 22.05 -7.12
CA SER A 287 -9.11 23.21 -6.89
C SER A 287 -8.72 24.03 -5.66
N ARG A 288 -8.08 23.42 -4.66
CA ARG A 288 -7.56 24.14 -3.47
C ARG A 288 -6.28 24.89 -3.78
N SER A 289 -5.42 24.35 -4.63
CA SER A 289 -4.12 24.94 -4.94
C SER A 289 -4.16 25.99 -6.07
N ILE A 290 -5.19 25.97 -6.91
CA ILE A 290 -5.29 26.86 -8.09
C ILE A 290 -6.67 27.54 -8.14
N SER A 291 -6.69 28.86 -8.15
CA SER A 291 -7.96 29.64 -8.17
C SER A 291 -8.67 29.67 -9.54
N SER A 292 -7.99 29.32 -10.63
CA SER A 292 -8.56 29.38 -11.98
C SER A 292 -9.09 28.02 -12.43
N ASN A 293 -10.40 27.92 -12.65
CA ASN A 293 -11.08 26.69 -13.09
C ASN A 293 -10.45 26.07 -14.35
N LYS A 294 -10.03 26.90 -15.32
CA LYS A 294 -9.38 26.41 -16.55
C LYS A 294 -8.04 25.74 -16.25
N LEU A 295 -7.23 26.34 -15.39
CA LEU A 295 -5.94 25.78 -15.00
C LEU A 295 -6.11 24.54 -14.13
N VAL A 296 -7.10 24.49 -13.23
CA VAL A 296 -7.44 23.30 -12.44
C VAL A 296 -7.64 22.09 -13.34
N ILE A 297 -8.53 22.21 -14.35
CA ILE A 297 -8.81 21.11 -15.29
C ILE A 297 -7.55 20.74 -16.07
N GLN A 298 -6.80 21.72 -16.58
CA GLN A 298 -5.58 21.44 -17.36
C GLN A 298 -4.50 20.72 -16.53
N THR A 299 -4.31 21.10 -15.26
CA THR A 299 -3.35 20.44 -14.36
C THR A 299 -3.79 19.04 -13.93
N GLN A 300 -5.09 18.76 -14.00
CA GLN A 300 -5.65 17.45 -13.66
C GLN A 300 -5.43 16.41 -14.78
N ILE A 301 -5.34 16.82 -16.05
CA ILE A 301 -5.23 15.90 -17.19
C ILE A 301 -4.02 14.95 -17.08
N PRO A 302 -2.78 15.42 -16.80
CA PRO A 302 -1.65 14.50 -16.64
C PRO A 302 -1.84 13.50 -15.50
N MET A 303 -2.40 13.95 -14.37
CA MET A 303 -2.67 13.06 -13.23
C MET A 303 -3.78 12.06 -13.53
N LEU A 304 -4.83 12.48 -14.24
CA LEU A 304 -5.88 11.58 -14.69
C LEU A 304 -5.33 10.50 -15.63
N PHE A 305 -4.45 10.89 -16.57
CA PHE A 305 -3.78 9.93 -17.44
C PHE A 305 -3.00 8.88 -16.64
N LEU A 306 -2.23 9.31 -15.64
CA LEU A 306 -1.50 8.40 -14.76
C LEU A 306 -2.43 7.45 -14.00
N MET A 307 -3.52 7.97 -13.44
CA MET A 307 -4.50 7.17 -12.70
C MET A 307 -5.18 6.13 -13.59
N VAL A 308 -5.58 6.53 -14.80
CA VAL A 308 -6.19 5.61 -15.78
C VAL A 308 -5.18 4.53 -16.17
N PHE A 309 -3.92 4.90 -16.41
CA PHE A 309 -2.84 3.96 -16.72
C PHE A 309 -2.65 2.92 -15.61
N TYR A 310 -2.54 3.34 -14.34
CA TYR A 310 -2.41 2.41 -13.21
C TYR A 310 -3.65 1.53 -13.01
N THR A 311 -4.84 2.08 -13.19
CA THR A 311 -6.10 1.32 -13.07
C THR A 311 -6.24 0.31 -14.21
N ALA A 312 -5.84 0.67 -15.43
CA ALA A 312 -5.83 -0.22 -16.58
C ALA A 312 -4.85 -1.38 -16.41
N ILE A 313 -3.64 -1.12 -15.90
CA ILE A 313 -2.68 -2.16 -15.54
C ILE A 313 -3.28 -3.09 -14.48
N SER A 314 -3.88 -2.54 -13.42
CA SER A 314 -4.49 -3.33 -12.35
C SER A 314 -5.60 -4.25 -12.87
N LEU A 315 -6.49 -3.73 -13.72
CA LEU A 315 -7.55 -4.51 -14.36
C LEU A 315 -6.97 -5.58 -15.31
N TRP A 316 -5.93 -5.25 -16.06
CA TRP A 316 -5.28 -6.19 -16.97
C TRP A 316 -4.63 -7.35 -16.21
N ILE A 317 -3.94 -7.08 -15.09
CA ILE A 317 -3.33 -8.09 -14.23
C ILE A 317 -4.41 -9.04 -13.68
N ILE A 318 -5.49 -8.49 -13.10
CA ILE A 318 -6.58 -9.32 -12.53
C ILE A 318 -7.31 -10.15 -13.60
N ALA A 319 -7.29 -9.70 -14.85
CA ALA A 319 -7.86 -10.45 -15.97
C ALA A 319 -6.96 -11.58 -16.47
N GLN A 320 -5.68 -11.63 -16.06
CA GLN A 320 -4.79 -12.73 -16.44
C GLN A 320 -5.12 -14.01 -15.66
N PRO A 321 -4.89 -15.19 -16.26
CA PRO A 321 -4.87 -16.43 -15.51
C PRO A 321 -3.67 -16.43 -14.56
N ILE A 322 -3.87 -16.89 -13.34
CA ILE A 322 -2.80 -17.07 -12.35
C ILE A 322 -1.98 -18.29 -12.76
N VAL A 323 -0.66 -18.12 -12.82
CA VAL A 323 0.31 -19.20 -13.06
C VAL A 323 1.11 -19.36 -11.79
N GLU A 324 0.75 -20.34 -10.97
CA GLU A 324 1.55 -20.81 -9.83
C GLU A 324 2.50 -21.94 -10.23
#